data_AF-A0ABD1EFH7-F1
#
_entry.id   AF-A0ABD1EFH7-F1
#
_cell.length_a   1.000
_cell.length_b   1.000
_cell.length_c   1.000
_cell.angle_alpha   90.00
_cell.angle_beta   90.00
_cell.angle_gamma   90.00
#
_symmetry.space_group_name_H-M   'P 1'
#
loop_
_entity.id
_entity.type
_entity.pdbx_description
1 polymer ?
#
loop_
_entity_poly.entity_id
_entity_poly.type
_entity_poly.pdbx_seq_one_letter_code
_entity_poly.pdbx_strand_id
1 'polypeptide(L)'
;MDRRKQILINSMIRFLKNELLSSTLTAEKKESLEVAVQCLETTFEVETYGNLQEVDLLSFITDINDKQKEEAEIHKTKGNEHMKNSMYQEAIDEYTKAIELNPYNAIYFCNRAAAFTRLNKDNEAIQDCKEAIKLHPTYGKAHGRLGIAYSNLNKFDLAVESYKNAMLYDPDNSIYEANLQIAQERLSLSTPARDAPRFPRDISEFINNPNIINMANQVLSDQNFASMMSNLINNATRNPDGMPNTVEAMLQAGQALAERVVSEDPDFYNRVTRNINAANQQNSNDNSTNPETKPSGQNDPKDS
;
A
#
# COMPACT_ATOMS: atom_id res chain seq x y z
N MET A 1 12.22 -34.23 -37.18
CA MET A 1 11.77 -34.76 -35.87
C MET A 1 10.33 -35.29 -35.99
N ASP A 2 9.93 -36.36 -35.27
CA ASP A 2 8.52 -36.84 -35.29
C ASP A 2 7.58 -35.74 -34.80
N ARG A 3 6.39 -35.64 -35.40
CA ARG A 3 5.38 -34.60 -35.11
C ARG A 3 5.01 -34.55 -33.63
N ARG A 4 4.94 -35.70 -32.95
CA ARG A 4 4.69 -35.77 -31.49
C ARG A 4 5.80 -35.15 -30.68
N LYS A 5 7.05 -35.37 -31.09
CA LYS A 5 8.23 -34.75 -30.45
C LYS A 5 8.26 -33.24 -30.70
N GLN A 6 7.87 -32.79 -31.90
CA GLN A 6 7.71 -31.36 -32.21
C GLN A 6 6.65 -30.69 -31.35
N ILE A 7 5.49 -31.32 -31.16
CA ILE A 7 4.44 -30.79 -30.27
C ILE A 7 4.96 -30.68 -28.84
N LEU A 8 5.59 -31.73 -28.31
CA LEU A 8 6.12 -31.73 -26.95
C LEU A 8 7.17 -30.63 -26.73
N ILE A 9 8.17 -30.53 -27.62
CA ILE A 9 9.25 -29.55 -27.49
C ILE A 9 8.71 -28.11 -27.59
N ASN A 10 7.80 -27.84 -28.52
CA ASN A 10 7.16 -26.52 -28.63
C ASN A 10 6.36 -26.17 -27.36
N SER A 11 5.61 -27.14 -26.83
CA SER A 11 4.88 -26.97 -25.57
C SER A 11 5.83 -26.69 -24.38
N MET A 12 6.98 -27.37 -24.32
CA MET A 12 7.99 -27.13 -23.27
C MET A 12 8.61 -25.74 -23.38
N ILE A 13 9.03 -25.34 -24.58
CA ILE A 13 9.60 -24.01 -24.83
C ILE A 13 8.60 -22.93 -24.42
N ARG A 14 7.34 -23.06 -24.81
CA ARG A 14 6.29 -22.11 -24.45
C ARG A 14 6.04 -22.04 -22.94
N PHE A 15 6.01 -23.18 -22.26
CA PHE A 15 5.92 -23.22 -20.80
C PHE A 15 7.05 -22.41 -20.15
N LEU A 16 8.31 -22.66 -20.54
CA LEU A 16 9.46 -21.93 -20.00
C LEU A 16 9.42 -20.42 -20.34
N LYS A 17 8.96 -20.05 -21.53
CA LYS A 17 8.77 -18.63 -21.91
C LYS A 17 7.68 -17.94 -21.09
N ASN A 18 6.59 -18.65 -20.75
CA ASN A 18 5.56 -18.12 -19.86
C ASN A 18 6.12 -17.89 -18.44
N GLU A 19 6.94 -18.82 -17.94
CA GLU A 19 7.62 -18.64 -16.65
C GLU A 19 8.53 -17.39 -16.64
N LEU A 20 9.21 -17.08 -17.75
CA LEU A 20 10.03 -15.86 -17.87
C LEU A 20 9.25 -14.55 -17.69
N LEU A 21 7.95 -14.56 -18.04
CA LEU A 21 7.05 -13.41 -17.84
C LEU A 21 6.66 -13.23 -16.36
N SER A 22 6.91 -14.23 -15.51
CA SER A 22 6.69 -14.12 -14.09
C SER A 22 7.64 -13.10 -13.45
N SER A 23 7.07 -12.17 -12.71
CA SER A 23 7.80 -11.15 -11.95
C SER A 23 8.47 -11.69 -10.68
N THR A 24 8.24 -12.96 -10.33
CA THR A 24 8.75 -13.57 -9.09
C THR A 24 10.15 -14.19 -9.23
N LEU A 25 10.68 -14.28 -10.45
CA LEU A 25 12.00 -14.86 -10.72
C LEU A 25 13.14 -13.85 -10.54
N THR A 26 14.21 -14.27 -9.86
CA THR A 26 15.46 -13.51 -9.77
C THR A 26 16.15 -13.43 -11.13
N ALA A 27 17.00 -12.42 -11.34
CA ALA A 27 17.73 -12.23 -12.60
C ALA A 27 18.51 -13.49 -13.02
N GLU A 28 19.23 -14.12 -12.10
CA GLU A 28 19.96 -15.37 -12.31
C GLU A 28 19.05 -16.53 -12.77
N LYS A 29 17.84 -16.64 -12.21
CA LYS A 29 16.87 -17.66 -12.62
C LYS A 29 16.29 -17.37 -14.00
N LYS A 30 16.09 -16.10 -14.35
CA LYS A 30 15.66 -15.70 -15.69
C LYS A 30 16.74 -16.05 -16.74
N GLU A 31 17.99 -15.71 -16.48
CA GLU A 31 19.12 -16.10 -17.35
C GLU A 31 19.19 -17.62 -17.53
N SER A 32 19.05 -18.38 -16.45
CA SER A 32 19.04 -19.84 -16.50
C SER A 32 17.89 -20.40 -17.37
N LEU A 33 16.70 -19.80 -17.28
CA LEU A 33 15.53 -20.17 -18.09
C LEU A 33 15.72 -19.81 -19.56
N GLU A 34 16.28 -18.65 -19.87
CA GLU A 34 16.60 -18.23 -21.25
C GLU A 34 17.61 -19.19 -21.89
N VAL A 35 18.66 -19.58 -21.16
CA VAL A 35 19.62 -20.59 -21.64
C VAL A 35 18.94 -21.92 -21.89
N ALA A 36 18.02 -22.36 -21.02
CA ALA A 36 17.28 -23.61 -21.20
C ALA A 36 16.41 -23.56 -22.47
N VAL A 37 15.71 -22.45 -22.70
CA VAL A 37 14.92 -22.23 -23.93
C VAL A 37 15.80 -22.29 -25.17
N GLN A 38 16.93 -21.57 -25.18
CA GLN A 38 17.83 -21.53 -26.33
C GLN A 38 18.47 -22.89 -26.60
N CYS A 39 18.81 -23.64 -25.55
CA CYS A 39 19.27 -25.03 -25.67
C CYS A 39 18.24 -25.90 -26.39
N LEU A 40 16.95 -25.80 -26.01
CA LEU A 40 15.88 -26.57 -26.63
C LEU A 40 15.64 -26.14 -28.09
N GLU A 41 15.59 -24.84 -28.37
CA GLU A 41 15.40 -24.30 -29.73
C GLU A 41 16.52 -24.77 -30.67
N THR A 42 17.78 -24.70 -30.20
CA THR A 42 18.96 -25.10 -30.99
C THR A 42 19.04 -26.61 -31.17
N THR A 43 18.86 -27.39 -30.10
CA THR A 43 19.01 -28.85 -30.14
C THR A 43 17.97 -29.52 -31.04
N PHE A 44 16.76 -28.94 -31.11
CA PHE A 44 15.65 -29.51 -31.86
C PHE A 44 15.32 -28.77 -33.16
N GLU A 45 16.16 -27.82 -33.56
CA GLU A 45 16.01 -27.03 -34.81
C GLU A 45 14.60 -26.42 -34.93
N VAL A 46 14.13 -25.77 -33.86
CA VAL A 46 12.79 -25.17 -33.82
C VAL A 46 12.84 -23.80 -34.50
N GLU A 47 12.57 -23.77 -35.81
CA GLU A 47 12.76 -22.57 -36.64
C GLU A 47 11.62 -21.54 -36.54
N THR A 48 10.39 -21.94 -36.21
CA THR A 48 9.24 -21.02 -36.03
C THR A 48 8.06 -21.69 -35.32
N TYR A 49 7.32 -20.90 -34.53
CA TYR A 49 6.01 -21.25 -33.92
C TYR A 49 4.89 -21.37 -34.97
N GLY A 50 5.13 -22.13 -36.05
CA GLY A 50 4.07 -22.46 -36.99
C GLY A 50 2.93 -23.17 -36.26
N ASN A 51 1.71 -23.00 -36.79
CA ASN A 51 0.36 -23.45 -36.38
C ASN A 51 0.23 -24.92 -35.92
N LEU A 52 1.12 -25.41 -35.07
CA LEU A 52 1.08 -26.72 -34.45
C LEU A 52 0.03 -26.66 -33.35
N GLN A 53 -0.75 -27.73 -33.26
CA GLN A 53 -1.73 -27.89 -32.20
C GLN A 53 -0.98 -28.04 -30.88
N GLU A 54 -0.90 -26.95 -30.13
CA GLU A 54 -0.18 -26.84 -28.86
C GLU A 54 -0.93 -27.60 -27.77
N VAL A 55 -0.18 -28.19 -26.85
CA VAL A 55 -0.74 -28.90 -25.71
C VAL A 55 -0.28 -28.24 -24.42
N ASP A 56 -1.22 -27.99 -23.51
CA ASP A 56 -0.92 -27.56 -22.15
C ASP A 56 -0.27 -28.71 -21.39
N LEU A 57 1.03 -28.59 -21.07
CA LEU A 57 1.77 -29.64 -20.37
C LEU A 57 1.27 -29.86 -18.94
N LEU A 58 0.75 -28.82 -18.30
CA LEU A 58 0.23 -28.95 -16.95
C LEU A 58 -1.01 -29.84 -16.91
N SER A 59 -1.78 -29.89 -18.01
CA SER A 59 -2.94 -30.77 -18.14
C SER A 59 -2.64 -32.26 -17.99
N PHE A 60 -1.39 -32.70 -18.24
CA PHE A 60 -0.96 -34.08 -18.03
C PHE A 60 -0.55 -34.39 -16.58
N ILE A 61 -0.31 -33.35 -15.77
CA ILE A 61 0.09 -33.46 -14.37
C ILE A 61 -1.14 -33.33 -13.46
N THR A 62 -2.20 -32.69 -13.93
CA THR A 62 -3.46 -32.58 -13.20
C THR A 62 -4.33 -33.82 -13.46
N ASP A 63 -4.74 -34.55 -12.42
CA ASP A 63 -5.71 -35.67 -12.47
C ASP A 63 -7.15 -35.21 -12.82
N ILE A 64 -7.29 -34.33 -13.81
CA ILE A 64 -8.55 -33.73 -14.23
C ILE A 64 -8.83 -34.15 -15.66
N ASN A 65 -9.87 -34.96 -15.83
CA ASN A 65 -10.33 -35.37 -17.15
C ASN A 65 -11.15 -34.27 -17.84
N ASP A 66 -11.35 -34.39 -19.15
CA ASP A 66 -12.03 -33.37 -19.95
C ASP A 66 -13.50 -33.16 -19.52
N LYS A 67 -14.16 -34.21 -19.02
CA LYS A 67 -15.52 -34.11 -18.48
C LYS A 67 -15.56 -33.22 -17.23
N GLN A 68 -14.61 -33.36 -16.31
CA GLN A 68 -14.51 -32.50 -15.13
C GLN A 68 -14.24 -31.04 -15.52
N LYS A 69 -13.40 -30.81 -16.54
CA LYS A 69 -13.17 -29.45 -17.06
C LYS A 69 -14.44 -28.84 -17.64
N GLU A 70 -15.18 -29.59 -18.44
CA GLU A 70 -16.45 -29.14 -19.01
C GLU A 70 -17.50 -28.84 -17.92
N GLU A 71 -17.64 -29.73 -16.94
CA GLU A 71 -18.53 -29.51 -15.79
C GLU A 71 -18.13 -28.27 -14.97
N ALA A 72 -16.83 -28.05 -14.76
CA ALA A 72 -16.33 -26.85 -14.07
C ALA A 72 -16.71 -25.56 -14.83
N GLU A 73 -16.61 -25.56 -16.17
CA GLU A 73 -16.99 -24.43 -17.01
C GLU A 73 -18.50 -24.14 -16.98
N ILE A 74 -19.34 -25.18 -16.88
CA ILE A 74 -20.79 -25.05 -16.68
C ILE A 74 -21.06 -24.34 -15.35
N HIS A 75 -20.45 -24.80 -14.26
CA HIS A 75 -20.59 -24.19 -12.94
C HIS A 75 -20.10 -22.73 -12.92
N LYS A 76 -18.94 -22.43 -13.54
CA LYS A 76 -18.48 -21.05 -13.73
C LYS A 76 -19.51 -20.18 -14.47
N THR A 77 -20.15 -20.73 -15.51
CA THR A 77 -21.15 -19.99 -16.30
C THR A 77 -22.40 -19.69 -15.47
N LYS A 78 -22.91 -20.66 -14.71
CA LYS A 78 -24.01 -20.46 -13.75
C LYS A 78 -23.66 -19.43 -12.68
N GLY A 79 -22.44 -19.50 -12.12
CA GLY A 79 -21.94 -18.50 -11.18
C GLY A 79 -21.94 -17.08 -11.78
N ASN A 80 -21.56 -16.94 -13.06
CA ASN A 80 -21.61 -15.66 -13.76
C ASN A 80 -23.06 -15.16 -13.95
N GLU A 81 -24.01 -16.04 -14.20
CA GLU A 81 -25.44 -15.69 -14.29
C GLU A 81 -25.99 -15.22 -12.94
N HIS A 82 -25.69 -15.93 -11.86
CA HIS A 82 -26.02 -15.51 -10.51
C HIS A 82 -25.41 -14.15 -10.16
N MET A 83 -24.15 -13.89 -10.54
CA MET A 83 -23.52 -12.57 -10.40
C MET A 83 -24.30 -11.47 -11.13
N LYS A 84 -24.73 -11.70 -12.37
CA LYS A 84 -25.51 -10.72 -13.15
C LYS A 84 -26.86 -10.40 -12.47
N ASN A 85 -27.44 -11.39 -11.81
CA ASN A 85 -28.71 -11.27 -11.10
C ASN A 85 -28.54 -10.84 -9.63
N SER A 86 -27.33 -10.45 -9.20
CA SER A 86 -27.01 -10.08 -7.81
C SER A 86 -27.26 -11.18 -6.75
N MET A 87 -27.32 -12.44 -7.18
CA MET A 87 -27.43 -13.63 -6.33
C MET A 87 -26.03 -14.09 -5.90
N TYR A 88 -25.39 -13.32 -5.02
CA TYR A 88 -23.96 -13.48 -4.77
C TYR A 88 -23.59 -14.75 -3.99
N GLN A 89 -24.47 -15.25 -3.11
CA GLN A 89 -24.20 -16.49 -2.36
C GLN A 89 -24.29 -17.70 -3.29
N GLU A 90 -25.30 -17.74 -4.15
CA GLU A 90 -25.46 -18.77 -5.17
C GLU A 90 -24.30 -18.74 -6.18
N ALA A 91 -23.80 -17.55 -6.52
CA ALA A 91 -22.60 -17.42 -7.34
C ALA A 91 -21.37 -18.05 -6.66
N ILE A 92 -21.18 -17.82 -5.35
CA ILE A 92 -20.09 -18.43 -4.57
C ILE A 92 -20.20 -19.95 -4.58
N ASP A 93 -21.40 -20.49 -4.40
CA ASP A 93 -21.64 -21.93 -4.37
C ASP A 93 -21.28 -22.56 -5.73
N GLU A 94 -21.70 -21.93 -6.83
CA GLU A 94 -21.38 -22.41 -8.18
C GLU A 94 -19.89 -22.29 -8.51
N TYR A 95 -19.21 -21.18 -8.16
CA TYR A 95 -17.75 -21.09 -8.36
C TYR A 95 -16.99 -22.09 -7.48
N THR A 96 -17.50 -22.42 -6.30
CA THR A 96 -16.88 -23.42 -5.41
C THR A 96 -16.91 -24.81 -6.06
N LYS A 97 -18.05 -25.20 -6.64
CA LYS A 97 -18.14 -26.46 -7.42
C LYS A 97 -17.17 -26.46 -8.61
N ALA A 98 -17.02 -25.34 -9.31
CA ALA A 98 -16.04 -25.22 -10.39
C ALA A 98 -14.59 -25.43 -9.91
N ILE A 99 -14.25 -24.89 -8.73
CA ILE A 99 -12.94 -25.06 -8.10
C ILE A 99 -12.71 -26.51 -7.64
N GLU A 100 -13.72 -27.16 -7.06
CA GLU A 100 -13.63 -28.57 -6.65
C GLU A 100 -13.37 -29.51 -7.83
N LEU A 101 -13.97 -29.21 -8.99
CA LEU A 101 -13.78 -29.98 -10.23
C LEU A 101 -12.46 -29.67 -10.93
N ASN A 102 -12.03 -28.40 -10.90
CA ASN A 102 -10.77 -27.97 -11.49
C ASN A 102 -10.12 -26.83 -10.67
N PRO A 103 -9.25 -27.18 -9.70
CA PRO A 103 -8.62 -26.21 -8.79
C PRO A 103 -7.45 -25.44 -9.42
N TYR A 104 -7.11 -25.68 -10.69
CA TYR A 104 -5.96 -25.04 -11.34
C TYR A 104 -6.35 -23.85 -12.23
N ASN A 105 -7.64 -23.49 -12.27
CA ASN A 105 -8.11 -22.36 -13.04
C ASN A 105 -8.24 -21.09 -12.18
N ALA A 106 -7.31 -20.16 -12.36
CA ALA A 106 -7.28 -18.86 -11.66
C ALA A 106 -8.57 -18.04 -11.82
N ILE A 107 -9.31 -18.23 -12.93
CA ILE A 107 -10.54 -17.48 -13.21
C ILE A 107 -11.62 -17.78 -12.17
N TYR A 108 -11.74 -19.04 -11.71
CA TYR A 108 -12.80 -19.42 -10.78
C TYR A 108 -12.63 -18.72 -9.43
N PHE A 109 -11.41 -18.74 -8.89
CA PHE A 109 -11.05 -18.01 -7.68
C PHE A 109 -11.26 -16.50 -7.86
N CYS A 110 -10.79 -15.90 -8.95
CA CYS A 110 -10.98 -14.47 -9.22
C CYS A 110 -12.46 -14.07 -9.33
N ASN A 111 -13.31 -14.93 -9.88
CA ASN A 111 -14.75 -14.70 -9.96
C ASN A 111 -15.44 -14.88 -8.60
N ARG A 112 -15.03 -15.88 -7.80
CA ARG A 112 -15.55 -16.08 -6.43
C ARG A 112 -15.14 -14.96 -5.49
N ALA A 113 -13.92 -14.45 -5.61
CA ALA A 113 -13.47 -13.24 -4.90
C ALA A 113 -14.36 -12.03 -5.20
N ALA A 114 -14.83 -11.89 -6.44
CA ALA A 114 -15.78 -10.84 -6.84
C ALA A 114 -17.08 -10.94 -6.05
N ALA A 115 -17.63 -12.16 -5.93
CA ALA A 115 -18.86 -12.43 -5.21
C ALA A 115 -18.69 -12.21 -3.69
N PHE A 116 -17.56 -12.65 -3.11
CA PHE A 116 -17.21 -12.36 -1.72
C PHE A 116 -17.13 -10.86 -1.43
N THR A 117 -16.49 -10.09 -2.31
CA THR A 117 -16.42 -8.62 -2.19
C THR A 117 -17.82 -7.99 -2.18
N ARG A 118 -18.75 -8.49 -3.00
CA ARG A 118 -20.16 -8.01 -3.03
C ARG A 118 -20.94 -8.31 -1.75
N LEU A 119 -20.49 -9.29 -0.97
CA LEU A 119 -21.04 -9.63 0.35
C LEU A 119 -20.24 -9.02 1.51
N ASN A 120 -19.29 -8.12 1.25
CA ASN A 120 -18.37 -7.54 2.24
C ASN A 120 -17.53 -8.60 2.99
N LYS A 121 -17.28 -9.75 2.34
CA LYS A 121 -16.41 -10.84 2.82
C LYS A 121 -14.99 -10.64 2.28
N ASP A 122 -14.39 -9.50 2.60
CA ASP A 122 -13.13 -9.07 1.96
C ASP A 122 -11.92 -9.95 2.32
N ASN A 123 -11.91 -10.58 3.49
CA ASN A 123 -10.84 -11.50 3.86
C ASN A 123 -10.84 -12.76 2.98
N GLU A 124 -12.02 -13.32 2.72
CA GLU A 124 -12.22 -14.46 1.81
C GLU A 124 -11.88 -14.06 0.36
N ALA A 125 -12.27 -12.86 -0.06
CA ALA A 125 -11.88 -12.32 -1.36
C ALA A 125 -10.35 -12.21 -1.52
N ILE A 126 -9.63 -11.78 -0.47
CA ILE A 126 -8.17 -11.73 -0.46
C ILE A 126 -7.56 -13.13 -0.64
N GLN A 127 -8.06 -14.15 0.07
CA GLN A 127 -7.55 -15.51 -0.07
C GLN A 127 -7.72 -16.03 -1.51
N ASP A 128 -8.91 -15.86 -2.07
CA ASP A 128 -9.19 -16.28 -3.46
C ASP A 128 -8.34 -15.49 -4.48
N CYS A 129 -8.15 -14.18 -4.30
CA CYS A 129 -7.27 -13.43 -5.19
C CYS A 129 -5.82 -13.91 -5.10
N LYS A 130 -5.33 -14.26 -3.91
CA LYS A 130 -3.97 -14.79 -3.72
C LYS A 130 -3.79 -16.16 -4.38
N GLU A 131 -4.76 -17.06 -4.27
CA GLU A 131 -4.72 -18.34 -4.99
C GLU A 131 -4.80 -18.13 -6.52
N ALA A 132 -5.65 -17.21 -6.99
CA ALA A 132 -5.69 -16.85 -8.42
C ALA A 132 -4.33 -16.33 -8.93
N ILE A 133 -3.66 -15.46 -8.16
CA ILE A 133 -2.33 -14.93 -8.49
C ILE A 133 -1.26 -16.03 -8.42
N LYS A 134 -1.35 -16.96 -7.46
CA LYS A 134 -0.43 -18.10 -7.39
C LYS A 134 -0.53 -19.00 -8.61
N LEU A 135 -1.74 -19.22 -9.13
CA LEU A 135 -2.01 -20.00 -10.34
C LEU A 135 -1.65 -19.25 -11.62
N HIS A 136 -1.84 -17.93 -11.64
CA HIS A 136 -1.52 -17.07 -12.78
C HIS A 136 -0.97 -15.71 -12.28
N PRO A 137 0.36 -15.58 -12.08
CA PRO A 137 0.98 -14.41 -11.47
C PRO A 137 0.71 -13.09 -12.19
N THR A 138 0.53 -13.14 -13.50
CA THR A 138 0.28 -11.98 -14.36
C THR A 138 -1.22 -11.70 -14.57
N TYR A 139 -2.11 -12.22 -13.73
CA TYR A 139 -3.56 -12.04 -13.91
C TYR A 139 -4.00 -10.67 -13.38
N GLY A 140 -3.95 -9.62 -14.23
CA GLY A 140 -4.24 -8.24 -13.83
C GLY A 140 -5.56 -8.07 -13.07
N LYS A 141 -6.62 -8.78 -13.50
CA LYS A 141 -7.93 -8.76 -12.82
C LYS A 141 -7.90 -9.27 -11.38
N ALA A 142 -7.08 -10.28 -11.07
CA ALA A 142 -6.94 -10.78 -9.71
C ALA A 142 -6.22 -9.76 -8.82
N HIS A 143 -5.15 -9.12 -9.33
CA HIS A 143 -4.47 -8.02 -8.64
C HIS A 143 -5.39 -6.83 -8.38
N GLY A 144 -6.20 -6.43 -9.37
CA GLY A 144 -7.15 -5.34 -9.22
C GLY A 144 -8.21 -5.62 -8.15
N ARG A 145 -8.72 -6.86 -8.09
CA ARG A 145 -9.67 -7.28 -7.04
C ARG A 145 -9.01 -7.38 -5.66
N LEU A 146 -7.76 -7.83 -5.60
CA LEU A 146 -6.98 -7.84 -4.37
C LEU A 146 -6.83 -6.41 -3.81
N GLY A 147 -6.56 -5.44 -4.70
CA GLY A 147 -6.53 -4.02 -4.35
C GLY A 147 -7.85 -3.53 -3.77
N ILE A 148 -8.98 -3.90 -4.37
CA ILE A 148 -10.32 -3.52 -3.87
C ILE A 148 -10.56 -4.10 -2.47
N ALA A 149 -10.30 -5.38 -2.27
CA ALA A 149 -10.50 -6.02 -0.98
C ALA A 149 -9.60 -5.43 0.11
N TYR A 150 -8.35 -5.06 -0.22
CA TYR A 150 -7.48 -4.34 0.72
C TYR A 150 -7.97 -2.93 1.03
N SER A 151 -8.46 -2.18 0.03
CA SER A 151 -9.06 -0.86 0.23
C SER A 151 -10.26 -0.92 1.18
N ASN A 152 -11.15 -1.91 1.02
CA ASN A 152 -12.32 -2.11 1.89
C ASN A 152 -11.92 -2.37 3.35
N LEU A 153 -10.76 -3.00 3.58
CA LEU A 153 -10.18 -3.25 4.90
C LEU A 153 -9.26 -2.12 5.40
N ASN A 154 -9.23 -0.97 4.72
CA ASN A 154 -8.35 0.18 5.01
C ASN A 154 -6.84 -0.14 4.99
N LYS A 155 -6.43 -1.21 4.30
CA LYS A 155 -5.02 -1.59 4.12
C LYS A 155 -4.46 -0.94 2.85
N PHE A 156 -4.39 0.38 2.87
CA PHE A 156 -4.15 1.19 1.66
C PHE A 156 -2.74 1.01 1.08
N ASP A 157 -1.75 0.71 1.91
CA ASP A 157 -0.39 0.33 1.49
C ASP A 157 -0.39 -0.90 0.57
N LEU A 158 -1.06 -1.97 1.00
CA LEU A 158 -1.21 -3.20 0.22
C LEU A 158 -2.11 -3.01 -1.01
N ALA A 159 -3.13 -2.16 -0.90
CA ALA A 159 -4.00 -1.83 -2.02
C ALA A 159 -3.22 -1.11 -3.14
N VAL A 160 -2.37 -0.14 -2.80
CA VAL A 160 -1.51 0.58 -3.75
C VAL A 160 -0.59 -0.37 -4.52
N GLU A 161 0.06 -1.30 -3.83
CA GLU A 161 0.90 -2.32 -4.49
C GLU A 161 0.08 -3.19 -5.45
N SER A 162 -1.09 -3.63 -5.00
CA SER A 162 -1.98 -4.48 -5.80
C SER A 162 -2.48 -3.78 -7.07
N TYR A 163 -2.86 -2.49 -6.99
CA TYR A 163 -3.28 -1.75 -8.17
C TYR A 163 -2.14 -1.46 -9.14
N LYS A 164 -0.92 -1.20 -8.64
CA LYS A 164 0.27 -1.07 -9.50
C LYS A 164 0.53 -2.35 -10.29
N ASN A 165 0.45 -3.51 -9.63
CA ASN A 165 0.56 -4.80 -10.30
C ASN A 165 -0.59 -5.02 -11.31
N ALA A 166 -1.82 -4.62 -10.96
CA ALA A 166 -2.95 -4.71 -11.89
C ALA A 166 -2.70 -3.89 -13.17
N MET A 167 -2.23 -2.64 -13.04
CA MET A 167 -1.88 -1.78 -14.19
C MET A 167 -0.68 -2.31 -14.99
N LEU A 168 0.27 -2.99 -14.34
CA LEU A 168 1.40 -3.60 -15.03
C LEU A 168 0.95 -4.73 -15.97
N TYR A 169 -0.03 -5.53 -15.55
CA TYR A 169 -0.47 -6.72 -16.30
C TYR A 169 -1.73 -6.49 -17.16
N ASP A 170 -2.51 -5.46 -16.87
CA ASP A 170 -3.71 -5.08 -17.62
C ASP A 170 -3.77 -3.52 -17.72
N PRO A 171 -2.90 -2.93 -18.56
CA PRO A 171 -2.71 -1.48 -18.63
C PRO A 171 -3.90 -0.72 -19.25
N ASP A 172 -4.75 -1.41 -20.01
CA ASP A 172 -5.88 -0.80 -20.72
C ASP A 172 -7.08 -0.54 -19.78
N ASN A 173 -7.02 -1.04 -18.54
CA ASN A 173 -8.09 -0.93 -17.57
C ASN A 173 -7.92 0.30 -16.67
N SER A 174 -8.48 1.43 -17.12
CA SER A 174 -8.41 2.73 -16.43
C SER A 174 -9.01 2.74 -15.02
N ILE A 175 -9.81 1.73 -14.64
CA ILE A 175 -10.37 1.62 -13.28
C ILE A 175 -9.25 1.44 -12.25
N TYR A 176 -8.15 0.78 -12.61
CA TYR A 176 -7.04 0.56 -11.69
C TYR A 176 -6.31 1.85 -11.32
N GLU A 177 -6.15 2.76 -12.27
CA GLU A 177 -5.54 4.08 -12.03
C GLU A 177 -6.40 4.91 -11.07
N ALA A 178 -7.71 4.97 -11.30
CA ALA A 178 -8.63 5.69 -10.43
C ALA A 178 -8.62 5.13 -9.00
N ASN A 179 -8.66 3.81 -8.84
CA ASN A 179 -8.61 3.18 -7.52
C ASN A 179 -7.24 3.33 -6.84
N LEU A 180 -6.15 3.31 -7.61
CA LEU A 180 -4.80 3.58 -7.11
C LEU A 180 -4.71 5.00 -6.52
N GLN A 181 -5.22 6.00 -7.23
CA GLN A 181 -5.22 7.39 -6.76
C GLN A 181 -5.98 7.53 -5.43
N ILE A 182 -7.17 6.92 -5.33
CA ILE A 182 -7.97 6.92 -4.10
C ILE A 182 -7.20 6.23 -2.96
N ALA A 183 -6.57 5.08 -3.23
CA ALA A 183 -5.79 4.36 -2.22
C ALA A 183 -4.57 5.18 -1.74
N GLN A 184 -3.89 5.90 -2.64
CA GLN A 184 -2.77 6.78 -2.28
C GLN A 184 -3.20 7.96 -1.42
N GLU A 185 -4.31 8.62 -1.77
CA GLU A 185 -4.87 9.71 -0.97
C GLU A 185 -5.21 9.21 0.43
N ARG A 186 -5.93 8.08 0.54
CA ARG A 186 -6.29 7.49 1.82
C ARG A 186 -5.08 7.06 2.65
N LEU A 187 -4.02 6.54 2.00
CA LEU A 187 -2.76 6.21 2.67
C LEU A 187 -2.08 7.46 3.24
N SER A 188 -2.06 8.56 2.48
CA SER A 188 -1.45 9.82 2.93
C SER A 188 -2.18 10.43 4.13
N LEU A 189 -3.50 10.24 4.20
CA LEU A 189 -4.34 10.67 5.32
C LEU A 189 -4.24 9.74 6.54
N SER A 190 -3.93 8.46 6.33
CA SER A 190 -3.80 7.47 7.41
C SER A 190 -2.41 7.41 8.03
N THR A 191 -1.37 7.87 7.32
CA THR A 191 -0.07 8.12 7.96
C THR A 191 -0.18 9.36 8.85
N PRO A 192 0.07 9.27 10.17
CA PRO A 192 0.23 10.46 10.98
C PRO A 192 1.35 11.24 10.33
N ALA A 193 1.06 12.48 9.90
CA ALA A 193 1.98 13.29 9.13
C ALA A 193 3.36 13.19 9.81
N ARG A 194 4.35 12.65 9.09
CA ARG A 194 5.74 12.67 9.55
C ARG A 194 6.21 14.12 9.83
N ASP A 195 5.47 15.08 9.29
CA ASP A 195 5.60 16.52 9.43
C ASP A 195 4.41 17.19 10.15
N ALA A 196 3.58 16.43 10.90
CA ALA A 196 2.77 17.07 11.95
C ALA A 196 3.78 17.76 12.89
N PRO A 197 3.57 19.03 13.29
CA PRO A 197 4.50 19.73 14.15
C PRO A 197 4.74 18.86 15.38
N ARG A 198 5.92 18.22 15.45
CA ARG A 198 6.37 17.59 16.68
C ARG A 198 6.50 18.76 17.64
N PHE A 199 5.64 18.80 18.65
CA PHE A 199 5.95 19.58 19.84
C PHE A 199 7.39 19.23 20.22
N PRO A 200 8.29 20.23 20.35
CA PRO A 200 9.69 19.97 20.67
C PRO A 200 9.76 19.02 21.86
N ARG A 201 10.51 17.92 21.70
CA ARG A 201 10.68 16.91 22.75
C ARG A 201 11.32 17.49 24.01
N ASP A 202 11.92 18.68 23.89
CA ASP A 202 12.50 19.43 24.99
C ASP A 202 11.86 20.82 25.10
N ILE A 203 11.07 21.02 26.15
CA ILE A 203 10.49 22.32 26.50
C ILE A 203 11.59 23.35 26.81
N SER A 204 12.81 22.90 27.16
CA SER A 204 13.93 23.78 27.52
C SER A 204 14.42 24.62 26.34
N GLU A 205 14.42 24.08 25.12
CA GLU A 205 14.77 24.84 23.90
C GLU A 205 13.69 25.86 23.53
N PHE A 206 12.43 25.56 23.86
CA PHE A 206 11.29 26.45 23.63
C PHE A 206 11.25 27.61 24.65
N ILE A 207 11.46 27.32 25.94
CA ILE A 207 11.45 28.32 27.02
C ILE A 207 12.64 29.27 26.89
N ASN A 208 13.80 28.79 26.44
CA ASN A 208 15.00 29.62 26.33
C ASN A 208 15.09 30.42 25.02
N ASN A 209 14.11 30.31 24.13
CA ASN A 209 14.10 31.09 22.89
C ASN A 209 13.70 32.54 23.20
N PRO A 210 14.59 33.54 22.99
CA PRO A 210 14.33 34.93 23.35
C PRO A 210 13.14 35.52 22.59
N ASN A 211 12.82 35.05 21.39
CA ASN A 211 11.64 35.49 20.65
C ASN A 211 10.35 34.98 21.29
N ILE A 212 10.38 33.76 21.84
CA ILE A 212 9.25 33.16 22.54
C ILE A 212 9.07 33.81 23.91
N ILE A 213 10.17 34.10 24.63
CA ILE A 213 10.14 34.85 25.90
C ILE A 213 9.55 36.25 25.68
N ASN A 214 9.99 36.97 24.65
CA ASN A 214 9.49 38.31 24.34
C ASN A 214 8.01 38.28 23.93
N MET A 215 7.60 37.28 23.16
CA MET A 215 6.22 37.05 22.80
C MET A 215 5.35 36.70 24.03
N ALA A 216 5.84 35.83 24.91
CA ALA A 216 5.17 35.49 26.16
C ALA A 216 5.02 36.72 27.07
N ASN A 217 6.07 37.54 27.19
CA ASN A 217 6.01 38.79 27.95
C ASN A 217 5.00 39.79 27.36
N GLN A 218 4.91 39.89 26.03
CA GLN A 218 3.96 40.76 25.35
C GLN A 218 2.51 40.29 25.57
N VAL A 219 2.28 38.98 25.47
CA VAL A 219 0.96 38.37 25.68
C VAL A 219 0.54 38.44 27.15
N LEU A 220 1.46 38.24 28.10
CA LEU A 220 1.19 38.39 29.54
C LEU A 220 0.99 39.85 29.96
N SER A 221 1.56 40.80 29.21
CA SER A 221 1.32 42.24 29.42
C SER A 221 -0.02 42.73 28.87
N ASP A 222 -0.72 41.91 28.07
CA ASP A 222 -2.04 42.23 27.56
C ASP A 222 -3.09 42.03 28.67
N GLN A 223 -3.75 43.13 29.07
CA GLN A 223 -4.75 43.11 30.15
C GLN A 223 -5.94 42.20 29.84
N ASN A 224 -6.33 42.07 28.58
CA ASN A 224 -7.44 41.22 28.18
C ASN A 224 -7.04 39.75 28.32
N PHE A 225 -5.84 39.40 27.87
CA PHE A 225 -5.31 38.04 27.98
C PHE A 225 -5.07 37.62 29.43
N ALA A 226 -4.53 38.51 30.27
CA ALA A 226 -4.34 38.25 31.70
C ALA A 226 -5.67 37.98 32.43
N SER A 227 -6.74 38.72 32.10
CA SER A 227 -8.08 38.50 32.64
C SER A 227 -8.69 37.17 32.19
N MET A 228 -8.47 36.80 30.93
CA MET A 228 -8.93 35.54 30.33
C MET A 228 -8.23 34.33 30.98
N MET A 229 -6.92 34.42 31.18
CA MET A 229 -6.13 33.39 31.85
C MET A 229 -6.50 33.25 33.33
N SER A 230 -6.76 34.36 34.03
CA SER A 230 -7.25 34.34 35.41
C SER A 230 -8.61 33.63 35.52
N ASN A 231 -9.52 33.84 34.56
CA ASN A 231 -10.82 33.15 34.53
C ASN A 231 -10.68 31.65 34.26
N LEU A 232 -9.74 31.26 33.39
CA LEU A 232 -9.42 29.86 33.10
C LEU A 232 -8.80 29.14 34.30
N ILE A 233 -7.85 29.77 34.99
CA ILE A 233 -7.21 29.21 36.20
C ILE A 233 -8.24 29.08 37.33
N ASN A 234 -9.13 30.07 37.49
CA ASN A 234 -10.21 30.03 38.48
C ASN A 234 -11.22 28.90 38.21
N ASN A 235 -11.42 28.52 36.94
CA ASN A 235 -12.28 27.41 36.56
C ASN A 235 -11.57 26.05 36.65
N ALA A 236 -10.27 25.99 36.36
CA ALA A 236 -9.46 24.78 36.44
C ALA A 236 -9.11 24.35 37.89
N THR A 237 -9.27 25.25 38.86
CA THR A 237 -8.95 25.00 40.29
C THR A 237 -10.14 24.57 41.14
N ARG A 238 -11.33 24.41 40.58
CA ARG A 238 -12.52 23.95 41.30
C ARG A 238 -12.84 22.49 41.01
N ASN A 239 -12.28 21.60 41.83
CA ASN A 239 -12.79 20.23 42.02
C ASN A 239 -13.16 20.02 43.51
N PRO A 240 -14.21 19.26 43.85
CA PRO A 240 -14.74 19.16 45.22
C PRO A 240 -13.81 18.51 46.26
N ASP A 241 -12.76 17.78 45.83
CA ASP A 241 -12.02 16.83 46.68
C ASP A 241 -10.53 17.19 46.94
N GLY A 242 -10.09 18.42 46.64
CA GLY A 242 -8.80 18.95 47.14
C GLY A 242 -7.51 18.27 46.64
N MET A 243 -7.54 17.44 45.60
CA MET A 243 -6.35 16.82 44.99
C MET A 243 -5.95 17.46 43.64
N PRO A 244 -4.66 17.57 43.29
CA PRO A 244 -4.23 18.23 42.05
C PRO A 244 -4.40 17.34 40.80
N ASN A 245 -5.41 17.61 39.96
CA ASN A 245 -5.50 17.07 38.59
C ASN A 245 -4.74 18.00 37.62
N THR A 246 -3.42 18.07 37.73
CA THR A 246 -2.67 19.13 37.05
C THR A 246 -2.53 18.94 35.54
N VAL A 247 -2.44 17.70 35.04
CA VAL A 247 -2.14 17.47 33.61
C VAL A 247 -3.38 17.48 32.73
N GLU A 248 -4.46 16.80 33.14
CA GLU A 248 -5.68 16.70 32.34
C GLU A 248 -6.49 18.01 32.35
N ALA A 249 -6.51 18.72 33.49
CA ALA A 249 -7.12 20.05 33.56
C ALA A 249 -6.31 21.08 32.77
N MET A 250 -4.97 20.98 32.73
CA MET A 250 -4.15 21.85 31.87
C MET A 250 -4.36 21.56 30.39
N LEU A 251 -4.53 20.29 30.01
CA LEU A 251 -4.80 19.93 28.61
C LEU A 251 -6.17 20.45 28.16
N GLN A 252 -7.21 20.26 28.98
CA GLN A 252 -8.55 20.79 28.70
C GLN A 252 -8.57 22.33 28.70
N ALA A 253 -7.86 22.97 29.63
CA ALA A 253 -7.69 24.42 29.65
C ALA A 253 -6.96 24.93 28.41
N GLY A 254 -5.93 24.21 27.94
CA GLY A 254 -5.21 24.51 26.70
C GLY A 254 -6.07 24.39 25.45
N GLN A 255 -6.92 23.35 25.37
CA GLN A 255 -7.87 23.18 24.28
C GLN A 255 -8.96 24.26 24.28
N ALA A 256 -9.55 24.55 25.45
CA ALA A 256 -10.58 25.59 25.58
C ALA A 256 -10.03 26.98 25.27
N LEU A 257 -8.78 27.26 25.65
CA LEU A 257 -8.11 28.51 25.28
C LEU A 257 -7.87 28.60 23.77
N ALA A 258 -7.42 27.52 23.13
CA ALA A 258 -7.19 27.50 21.69
C ALA A 258 -8.48 27.75 20.89
N GLU A 259 -9.59 27.11 21.26
CA GLU A 259 -10.89 27.32 20.63
C GLU A 259 -11.39 28.76 20.80
N ARG A 260 -11.22 29.31 22.01
CA ARG A 260 -11.72 30.65 22.33
C ARG A 260 -10.90 31.75 21.66
N VAL A 261 -9.59 31.60 21.60
CA VAL A 261 -8.67 32.51 20.88
C VAL A 261 -9.00 32.55 19.38
N VAL A 262 -9.29 31.40 18.77
CA VAL A 262 -9.73 31.34 17.35
C VAL A 262 -11.06 32.06 17.15
N SER A 263 -11.97 31.99 18.11
CA SER A 263 -13.30 32.60 18.01
C SER A 263 -13.36 34.11 18.32
N GLU A 264 -12.57 34.59 19.27
CA GLU A 264 -12.64 35.96 19.78
C GLU A 264 -11.62 36.91 19.11
N ASP A 265 -10.44 36.42 18.70
CA ASP A 265 -9.44 37.23 17.97
C ASP A 265 -8.67 36.38 16.92
N PRO A 266 -9.26 36.19 15.72
CA PRO A 266 -8.64 35.44 14.63
C PRO A 266 -7.31 36.06 14.15
N ASP A 267 -7.17 37.38 14.25
CA ASP A 267 -5.96 38.08 13.82
C ASP A 267 -4.81 37.82 14.78
N PHE A 268 -5.07 37.76 16.09
CA PHE A 268 -4.09 37.31 17.08
C PHE A 268 -3.66 35.86 16.83
N TYR A 269 -4.61 34.95 16.59
CA TYR A 269 -4.31 33.56 16.25
C TYR A 269 -3.40 33.45 15.01
N ASN A 270 -3.70 34.23 13.96
CA ASN A 270 -2.91 34.26 12.74
C ASN A 270 -1.51 34.88 12.95
N ARG A 271 -1.37 35.90 13.81
CA ARG A 271 -0.07 36.48 14.20
C ARG A 271 0.79 35.48 14.98
N VAL A 272 0.19 34.79 15.95
CA VAL A 272 0.86 33.75 16.76
C VAL A 272 1.33 32.61 15.87
N THR A 273 0.45 32.10 15.01
CA THR A 273 0.76 30.98 14.09
C THR A 273 1.84 31.35 13.07
N ARG A 274 1.80 32.58 12.50
CA ARG A 274 2.88 33.06 11.62
C ARG A 274 4.22 33.14 12.33
N ASN A 275 4.26 33.67 13.55
CA ASN A 275 5.52 33.85 14.29
C ASN A 275 6.13 32.50 14.71
N ILE A 276 5.30 31.52 15.09
CA ILE A 276 5.75 30.15 15.38
C ILE A 276 6.31 29.48 14.11
N ASN A 277 5.62 29.62 12.97
CA ASN A 277 6.08 29.07 11.71
C ASN A 277 7.36 29.75 11.19
N ALA A 278 7.52 31.06 11.42
CA ALA A 278 8.73 31.80 11.08
C ALA A 278 9.92 31.38 11.96
N ALA A 279 9.70 31.14 13.25
CA ALA A 279 10.73 30.64 14.16
C ALA A 279 11.21 29.22 13.76
N ASN A 280 10.31 28.37 13.28
CA ASN A 280 10.66 27.03 12.79
C ASN A 280 11.40 27.05 11.45
N GLN A 281 11.17 28.04 10.58
CA GLN A 281 11.87 28.17 9.29
C GLN A 281 13.31 28.68 9.44
N GLN A 282 13.61 29.48 10.47
CA GLN A 282 14.99 29.93 10.75
C GLN A 282 15.89 28.79 11.25
N ASN A 283 15.36 27.85 12.04
CA ASN A 283 16.12 26.67 12.49
C ASN A 283 16.47 25.66 11.37
N SER A 284 15.77 25.71 10.24
CA SER A 284 16.05 24.82 9.09
C SER A 284 17.21 25.29 8.22
N ASN A 285 17.53 26.59 8.24
CA ASN A 285 18.52 27.19 7.33
C ASN A 285 19.95 27.21 7.90
N ASP A 286 20.14 27.03 9.21
CA ASP A 286 21.48 27.05 9.84
C ASP A 286 22.27 25.74 9.71
N ASN A 287 21.70 24.68 9.14
CA ASN A 287 22.38 23.38 9.01
C ASN A 287 23.04 23.14 7.63
N SER A 288 23.27 24.20 6.84
CA SER A 288 23.80 24.10 5.46
C SER A 288 25.09 24.88 5.19
N THR A 289 25.91 25.17 6.21
CA THR A 289 27.29 25.67 5.98
C THR A 289 28.29 24.91 6.86
N ASN A 290 28.93 23.90 6.28
CA ASN A 290 30.07 23.20 6.87
C ASN A 290 31.35 23.71 6.20
N PRO A 291 32.26 24.45 6.88
CA PRO A 291 33.56 24.77 6.32
C PRO A 291 34.54 23.63 6.59
N GLU A 292 35.28 23.29 5.54
CA GLU A 292 36.37 22.34 5.45
C GLU A 292 37.32 22.33 6.66
N THR A 293 37.60 21.14 7.19
CA THR A 293 38.77 20.90 8.06
C THR A 293 39.79 20.02 7.32
N LYS A 294 40.90 20.65 6.92
CA LYS A 294 42.15 19.98 6.54
C LYS A 294 42.71 19.18 7.73
N PRO A 295 43.31 18.00 7.52
CA PRO A 295 44.17 17.38 8.52
C PRO A 295 45.65 17.75 8.26
N SER A 296 46.26 18.49 9.18
CA SER A 296 47.72 18.61 9.32
C SER A 296 48.24 17.51 10.24
N GLY A 297 49.25 16.77 9.77
CA GLY A 297 49.73 15.53 10.37
C GLY A 297 50.72 15.64 11.53
N GLN A 298 51.20 14.46 11.92
CA GLN A 298 52.43 14.12 12.65
C GLN A 298 52.77 12.67 12.20
N ASN A 299 53.84 12.43 11.43
CA ASN A 299 55.23 12.15 11.86
C ASN A 299 55.29 10.92 12.81
N ASP A 300 56.02 9.83 12.57
CA ASP A 300 57.40 9.61 12.08
C ASP A 300 57.58 8.09 11.68
N PRO A 301 58.79 7.49 11.57
CA PRO A 301 59.76 7.62 10.48
C PRO A 301 60.32 6.26 9.95
N LYS A 302 61.02 6.37 8.80
CA LYS A 302 62.29 5.71 8.42
C LYS A 302 62.39 4.29 7.84
N ASP A 303 63.20 4.30 6.77
CA ASP A 303 64.25 3.34 6.37
C ASP A 303 63.84 1.96 5.83
N SER A 304 63.76 1.84 4.50
CA SER A 304 64.77 1.17 3.64
C SER A 304 64.25 0.98 2.21
#